data_AF-A0A3X8TEB3-F1
#
_entry.id   AF-A0A3X8TEB3-F1
#
_cell.length_a   1.000
_cell.length_b   1.000
_cell.length_c   1.000
_cell.angle_alpha   90.00
_cell.angle_beta   90.00
_cell.angle_gamma   90.00
#
_symmetry.space_group_name_H-M   'P 1'
#
loop_
_entity.id
_entity.type
_entity.pdbx_description
1 polymer ?
#
loop_
_entity_poly.entity_id
_entity_poly.type
_entity_poly.pdbx_seq_one_letter_code
_entity_poly.pdbx_strand_id
1 'polypeptide(L)'
;MNKTALTKTYTKDIQNSCLNSKKIVLSLATISFLASCTHATLTPEIKTYEETNRHAKARSGLQSRNSNNETINNLQTSTKTISGTGNTLVIESSGTITISNGGQQAVNFQPNSSTSTFLNKGTLIGGNNTASVQLGANTNNGVTIETFDNQGIIGNDSSKFGVTVWGGVKIALNL
;
A
#
# COMPACT_ATOMS: atom_id res chain seq x y z
N MET A 1 56.76 -56.10 -19.99
CA MET A 1 56.75 -54.75 -20.61
C MET A 1 55.40 -54.09 -20.36
N ASN A 2 55.46 -52.79 -20.02
CA ASN A 2 54.51 -52.01 -19.23
C ASN A 2 53.11 -51.83 -19.82
N LYS A 3 52.08 -52.00 -18.99
CA LYS A 3 50.75 -51.44 -19.21
C LYS A 3 50.63 -50.18 -18.35
N THR A 4 50.89 -49.02 -18.95
CA THR A 4 50.84 -47.72 -18.27
C THR A 4 49.37 -47.37 -17.97
N ALA A 5 49.02 -47.27 -16.68
CA ALA A 5 47.74 -46.76 -16.24
C ALA A 5 47.79 -45.22 -16.17
N LEU A 6 46.93 -44.55 -16.95
CA LEU A 6 46.72 -43.10 -16.87
C LEU A 6 45.87 -42.80 -15.63
N THR A 7 46.51 -42.33 -14.57
CA THR A 7 45.83 -41.84 -13.36
C THR A 7 45.46 -40.37 -13.59
N LYS A 8 44.16 -40.06 -13.73
CA LYS A 8 43.68 -38.67 -13.74
C LYS A 8 43.54 -38.18 -12.31
N THR A 9 44.49 -37.36 -11.87
CA THR A 9 44.38 -36.58 -10.63
C THR A 9 43.40 -35.43 -10.88
N TYR A 10 42.23 -35.47 -10.24
CA TYR A 10 41.35 -34.31 -10.17
C TYR A 10 41.88 -33.36 -9.08
N THR A 11 42.68 -32.36 -9.50
CA THR A 11 43.01 -31.23 -8.64
C THR A 11 41.74 -30.40 -8.47
N LYS A 12 41.16 -30.43 -7.26
CA LYS A 12 40.13 -29.47 -6.85
C LYS A 12 40.81 -28.11 -6.71
N ASP A 13 40.84 -27.33 -7.78
CA ASP A 13 41.01 -25.89 -7.69
C ASP A 13 39.73 -25.32 -7.06
N ILE A 14 39.70 -25.34 -5.73
CA ILE A 14 38.76 -24.55 -4.95
C ILE A 14 39.13 -23.10 -5.25
N GLN A 15 38.44 -22.49 -6.22
CA GLN A 15 38.42 -21.05 -6.37
C GLN A 15 37.86 -20.46 -5.07
N ASN A 16 38.78 -20.00 -4.22
CA ASN A 16 38.50 -19.24 -3.03
C ASN A 16 37.89 -17.91 -3.47
N SER A 17 36.55 -17.82 -3.51
CA SER A 17 35.89 -16.54 -3.65
C SER A 17 36.17 -15.75 -2.38
N CYS A 18 37.09 -14.80 -2.48
CA CYS A 18 37.36 -13.82 -1.44
C CYS A 18 36.14 -12.90 -1.35
N LEU A 19 35.07 -13.37 -0.72
CA LEU A 19 33.95 -12.53 -0.31
C LEU A 19 34.45 -11.65 0.83
N ASN A 20 34.94 -10.46 0.49
CA ASN A 20 35.17 -9.36 1.42
C ASN A 20 33.82 -8.88 1.99
N SER A 21 33.26 -9.67 2.91
CA SER A 21 32.08 -9.30 3.68
C SER A 21 32.47 -8.20 4.67
N LYS A 22 32.48 -6.94 4.20
CA LYS A 22 32.37 -5.79 5.12
C LYS A 22 30.98 -5.90 5.74
N LYS A 23 30.91 -6.42 6.97
CA LYS A 23 29.70 -6.47 7.78
C LYS A 23 29.11 -5.06 7.83
N ILE A 24 27.97 -4.85 7.19
CA ILE A 24 27.15 -3.67 7.44
C ILE A 24 26.59 -3.84 8.84
N VAL A 25 27.13 -3.08 9.79
CA VAL A 25 26.54 -2.91 11.12
C VAL A 25 25.56 -1.76 11.03
N LEU A 26 24.27 -2.05 11.16
CA LEU A 26 23.21 -1.05 11.20
C LEU A 26 23.00 -0.62 12.65
N SER A 27 23.54 0.53 13.06
CA SER A 27 23.30 1.07 14.40
C SER A 27 21.94 1.77 14.46
N LEU A 28 21.10 1.33 15.40
CA LEU A 28 19.79 1.93 15.69
C LEU A 28 20.01 3.27 16.43
N ALA A 29 19.78 4.39 15.74
CA ALA A 29 19.78 5.71 16.37
C ALA A 29 18.36 6.09 16.77
N THR A 30 18.14 6.42 18.05
CA THR A 30 16.85 6.92 18.53
C THR A 30 16.73 8.41 18.20
N ILE A 31 15.75 8.79 17.38
CA ILE A 31 15.43 10.20 17.10
C ILE A 31 14.25 10.59 17.99
N SER A 32 14.46 11.51 18.93
CA SER A 32 13.41 12.04 19.80
C SER A 32 13.00 13.43 19.33
N PHE A 33 11.70 13.67 19.15
CA PHE A 33 11.14 15.01 18.89
C PHE A 33 10.53 15.55 20.18
N LEU A 34 11.07 16.67 20.68
CA LEU A 34 10.44 17.43 21.77
C LEU A 34 9.30 18.26 21.17
N ALA A 35 8.05 17.87 21.43
CA ALA A 35 6.89 18.71 21.18
C ALA A 35 6.71 19.67 22.35
N SER A 36 7.02 20.96 22.17
CA SER A 36 6.63 21.98 23.14
C SER A 36 5.19 22.41 22.87
N CYS A 37 4.24 21.94 23.69
CA CYS A 37 2.88 22.47 23.68
C CYS A 37 2.88 23.84 24.37
N THR A 38 2.95 24.93 23.60
CA THR A 38 2.59 26.25 24.11
C THR A 38 1.06 26.34 24.21
N HIS A 39 0.55 26.54 25.43
CA HIS A 39 -0.87 26.81 25.68
C HIS A 39 -1.23 28.20 25.11
N ALA A 40 -1.82 28.25 23.92
CA ALA A 40 -2.48 29.46 23.43
C ALA A 40 -3.88 29.53 24.04
N THR A 41 -4.06 30.40 25.04
CA THR A 41 -5.39 30.74 25.57
C THR A 41 -6.04 31.69 24.57
N LEU A 42 -7.08 31.23 23.87
CA LEU A 42 -7.91 32.08 23.02
C LEU A 42 -9.08 32.61 23.86
N THR A 43 -9.04 33.88 24.22
CA THR A 43 -10.19 34.64 24.71
C THR A 43 -11.01 35.09 23.50
N PRO A 44 -12.26 34.62 23.30
CA PRO A 44 -13.08 35.13 22.22
C PRO A 44 -13.78 36.42 22.71
N GLU A 45 -13.25 37.58 22.32
CA GLU A 45 -14.03 38.83 22.35
C GLU A 45 -14.91 38.85 21.09
N ILE A 46 -16.19 38.49 21.23
CA ILE A 46 -17.15 38.54 20.12
C ILE A 46 -17.54 40.00 19.90
N LYS A 47 -16.93 40.66 18.91
CA LYS A 47 -17.48 41.87 18.32
C LYS A 47 -18.23 41.49 17.04
N THR A 48 -19.54 41.71 17.07
CA THR A 48 -20.43 41.54 15.93
C THR A 48 -20.13 42.63 14.90
N TYR A 49 -19.63 42.23 13.73
CA TYR A 49 -19.56 43.09 12.56
C TYR A 49 -20.47 42.48 11.49
N GLU A 50 -21.51 43.21 11.13
CA GLU A 50 -22.36 42.92 9.97
C GLU A 50 -21.56 43.25 8.70
N GLU A 51 -21.04 42.24 8.00
CA GLU A 51 -20.43 42.44 6.69
C GLU A 51 -21.31 41.84 5.59
N THR A 52 -22.02 42.73 4.90
CA THR A 52 -22.66 42.43 3.62
C THR A 52 -21.58 42.38 2.54
N ASN A 53 -20.97 41.22 2.30
CA ASN A 53 -20.11 41.01 1.14
C ASN A 53 -20.32 39.64 0.48
N ARG A 54 -20.64 39.72 -0.81
CA ARG A 54 -20.93 38.60 -1.72
C ARG A 54 -19.66 37.81 -2.02
N HIS A 55 -19.34 36.84 -1.19
CA HIS A 55 -18.59 35.67 -1.61
C HIS A 55 -19.40 34.45 -1.23
N ALA A 56 -20.13 33.92 -2.22
CA ALA A 56 -20.78 32.63 -2.11
C ALA A 56 -19.71 31.59 -1.72
N LYS A 57 -19.63 31.26 -0.43
CA LYS A 57 -19.06 29.97 -0.03
C LYS A 57 -19.93 28.96 -0.75
N ALA A 58 -19.39 28.35 -1.80
CA ALA A 58 -19.95 27.16 -2.40
C ALA A 58 -20.07 26.15 -1.26
N ARG A 59 -21.27 26.09 -0.67
CA ARG A 59 -21.71 24.99 0.15
C ARG A 59 -21.64 23.83 -0.83
N SER A 60 -20.55 23.06 -0.77
CA SER A 60 -20.47 21.76 -1.42
C SER A 60 -21.74 21.05 -0.99
N GLY A 61 -22.67 20.93 -1.94
CA GLY A 61 -23.90 20.23 -1.70
C GLY A 61 -23.49 18.88 -1.15
N LEU A 62 -24.08 18.49 -0.01
CA LEU A 62 -24.18 17.09 0.36
C LEU A 62 -25.00 16.44 -0.76
N GLN A 63 -24.35 16.20 -1.91
CA GLN A 63 -24.75 15.14 -2.79
C GLN A 63 -24.72 13.93 -1.89
N SER A 64 -25.86 13.26 -1.76
CA SER A 64 -25.93 11.92 -1.19
C SER A 64 -24.87 11.11 -1.91
N ARG A 65 -23.70 10.97 -1.27
CA ARG A 65 -22.56 10.27 -1.82
C ARG A 65 -23.03 8.84 -1.80
N ASN A 66 -23.29 8.28 -2.98
CA ASN A 66 -23.63 6.87 -3.11
C ASN A 66 -22.37 6.10 -2.75
N SER A 67 -22.14 5.96 -1.45
CA SER A 67 -20.92 5.37 -0.91
C SER A 67 -21.02 3.87 -1.11
N ASN A 68 -20.19 3.35 -2.01
CA ASN A 68 -20.00 1.92 -2.14
C ASN A 68 -19.16 1.46 -0.94
N ASN A 69 -19.85 1.25 0.19
CA ASN A 69 -19.24 0.70 1.38
C ASN A 69 -19.24 -0.81 1.26
N GLU A 70 -18.07 -1.40 1.41
CA GLU A 70 -17.91 -2.84 1.31
C GLU A 70 -17.05 -3.39 2.44
N THR A 71 -17.53 -4.50 3.00
CA THR A 71 -16.86 -5.23 4.06
C THR A 71 -16.69 -6.68 3.65
N ILE A 72 -15.46 -7.18 3.69
CA ILE A 72 -15.13 -8.57 3.41
C ILE A 72 -14.71 -9.22 4.72
N ASN A 73 -15.49 -10.20 5.16
CA ASN A 73 -15.27 -10.94 6.42
C ASN A 73 -15.18 -12.46 6.21
N ASN A 74 -15.09 -12.89 4.95
CA ASN A 74 -15.00 -14.27 4.53
C ASN A 74 -13.91 -14.44 3.45
N LEU A 75 -13.69 -15.68 3.02
CA LEU A 75 -12.82 -16.00 1.90
C LEU A 75 -13.47 -15.62 0.56
N GLN A 76 -12.72 -14.90 -0.27
CA GLN A 76 -13.00 -14.62 -1.67
C GLN A 76 -11.84 -15.10 -2.54
N THR A 77 -12.16 -15.57 -3.74
CA THR A 77 -11.19 -16.09 -4.71
C THR A 77 -11.17 -15.29 -6.01
N SER A 78 -11.79 -14.11 -6.00
CA SER A 78 -11.93 -13.22 -7.16
C SER A 78 -11.38 -11.84 -6.82
N THR A 79 -10.80 -11.18 -7.82
CA THR A 79 -10.25 -9.82 -7.69
C THR A 79 -11.33 -8.86 -7.21
N LYS A 80 -11.03 -8.09 -6.17
CA LYS A 80 -11.84 -6.95 -5.77
C LYS A 80 -11.49 -5.73 -6.60
N THR A 81 -12.34 -5.41 -7.57
CA THR A 81 -12.21 -4.19 -8.37
C THR A 81 -12.90 -3.02 -7.68
N ILE A 82 -12.20 -1.91 -7.53
CA ILE A 82 -12.75 -0.66 -6.99
C ILE A 82 -12.79 0.39 -8.10
N SER A 83 -13.97 0.95 -8.36
CA SER A 83 -14.22 1.95 -9.40
C SER A 83 -15.15 3.05 -8.87
N GLY A 84 -15.26 4.16 -9.60
CA GLY A 84 -16.10 5.29 -9.17
C GLY A 84 -15.57 6.00 -7.92
N THR A 85 -16.40 6.86 -7.32
CA THR A 85 -15.97 7.74 -6.21
C THR A 85 -16.75 7.49 -4.93
N GLY A 86 -16.14 7.79 -3.78
CA GLY A 86 -16.80 7.66 -2.47
C GLY A 86 -16.81 6.23 -1.92
N ASN A 87 -15.83 5.41 -2.33
CA ASN A 87 -15.72 4.02 -1.87
C ASN A 87 -15.17 3.94 -0.44
N THR A 88 -15.62 2.93 0.29
CA THR A 88 -14.98 2.46 1.54
C THR A 88 -14.79 0.96 1.43
N LEU A 89 -13.57 0.46 1.61
CA LEU A 89 -13.28 -0.97 1.60
C LEU A 89 -12.65 -1.38 2.94
N VAL A 90 -13.32 -2.30 3.64
CA VAL A 90 -12.84 -2.89 4.90
C VAL A 90 -12.68 -4.39 4.71
N ILE A 91 -11.47 -4.89 4.95
CA ILE A 91 -11.20 -6.32 5.07
C ILE A 91 -11.08 -6.61 6.57
N GLU A 92 -12.04 -7.31 7.13
CA GLU A 92 -11.99 -7.71 8.54
C GLU A 92 -10.92 -8.79 8.77
N SER A 93 -10.62 -9.08 10.04
CA SER A 93 -9.57 -10.04 10.40
C SER A 93 -9.77 -11.44 9.80
N SER A 94 -11.02 -11.89 9.64
CA SER A 94 -11.38 -13.15 8.96
C SER A 94 -11.54 -13.00 7.44
N GLY A 95 -11.54 -11.77 6.93
CA GLY A 95 -11.61 -11.46 5.52
C GLY A 95 -10.34 -11.92 4.80
N THR A 96 -10.51 -12.69 3.72
CA THR A 96 -9.39 -13.14 2.91
C THR A 96 -9.74 -12.99 1.44
N ILE A 97 -8.85 -12.41 0.65
CA ILE A 97 -8.90 -12.49 -0.81
C ILE A 97 -7.63 -13.20 -1.27
N THR A 98 -7.77 -14.35 -1.92
CA THR A 98 -6.63 -15.11 -2.46
C THR A 98 -6.88 -15.46 -3.91
N ILE A 99 -6.01 -14.99 -4.78
CA ILE A 99 -6.09 -15.22 -6.22
C ILE A 99 -5.08 -16.29 -6.61
N SER A 100 -5.56 -17.42 -7.14
CA SER A 100 -4.71 -18.49 -7.67
C SER A 100 -4.26 -18.25 -9.11
N ASN A 101 -5.02 -17.45 -9.86
CA ASN A 101 -4.74 -17.14 -11.26
C ASN A 101 -3.63 -16.09 -11.38
N GLY A 102 -2.60 -16.37 -12.18
CA GLY A 102 -1.49 -15.44 -12.42
C GLY A 102 -1.95 -14.09 -13.01
N GLY A 103 -1.23 -13.02 -12.69
CA GLY A 103 -1.45 -11.69 -13.26
C GLY A 103 -2.61 -10.88 -12.65
N GLN A 104 -3.39 -11.43 -11.73
CA GLN A 104 -4.54 -10.76 -11.10
C GLN A 104 -4.27 -10.37 -9.64
N GLN A 105 -4.66 -9.14 -9.28
CA GLN A 105 -4.50 -8.62 -7.93
C GLN A 105 -5.60 -9.12 -7.00
N ALA A 106 -5.36 -9.17 -5.69
CA ALA A 106 -6.44 -9.33 -4.73
C ALA A 106 -7.36 -8.11 -4.72
N VAL A 107 -6.78 -6.90 -4.74
CA VAL A 107 -7.53 -5.64 -4.85
C VAL A 107 -6.95 -4.79 -5.97
N ASN A 108 -7.80 -4.33 -6.88
CA ASN A 108 -7.41 -3.52 -8.02
C ASN A 108 -8.22 -2.22 -8.07
N PHE A 109 -7.57 -1.10 -7.75
CA PHE A 109 -8.17 0.22 -7.83
C PHE A 109 -8.06 0.74 -9.27
N GLN A 110 -9.22 0.93 -9.90
CA GLN A 110 -9.32 1.36 -11.29
C GLN A 110 -9.00 2.86 -11.44
N PRO A 111 -8.61 3.31 -12.65
CA PRO A 111 -8.41 4.72 -12.94
C PRO A 111 -9.60 5.59 -12.51
N ASN A 112 -9.32 6.81 -12.05
CA ASN A 112 -10.31 7.77 -11.55
C ASN A 112 -11.16 7.30 -10.36
N SER A 113 -10.74 6.22 -9.68
CA SER A 113 -11.40 5.79 -8.45
C SER A 113 -10.98 6.67 -7.27
N SER A 114 -11.93 6.91 -6.35
CA SER A 114 -11.63 7.51 -5.05
C SER A 114 -12.18 6.69 -3.89
N THR A 115 -11.33 6.48 -2.90
CA THR A 115 -11.63 5.68 -1.70
C THR A 115 -11.31 6.52 -0.49
N SER A 116 -12.29 6.74 0.39
CA SER A 116 -12.06 7.47 1.64
C SER A 116 -11.26 6.61 2.61
N THR A 117 -11.58 5.32 2.71
CA THR A 117 -10.86 4.40 3.59
C THR A 117 -10.69 3.04 2.94
N PHE A 118 -9.44 2.60 2.84
CA PHE A 118 -9.07 1.22 2.61
C PHE A 118 -8.39 0.69 3.87
N LEU A 119 -9.12 -0.14 4.62
CA LEU A 119 -8.66 -0.76 5.85
C LEU A 119 -8.50 -2.25 5.64
N ASN A 120 -7.29 -2.77 5.76
CA ASN A 120 -7.01 -4.20 5.71
C ASN A 120 -6.58 -4.72 7.08
N LYS A 121 -7.43 -5.53 7.73
CA LYS A 121 -7.07 -6.32 8.92
C LYS A 121 -6.88 -7.81 8.59
N GLY A 122 -7.27 -8.23 7.40
CA GLY A 122 -7.29 -9.62 6.96
C GLY A 122 -6.09 -9.97 6.08
N THR A 123 -6.32 -10.81 5.08
CA THR A 123 -5.26 -11.32 4.18
C THR A 123 -5.59 -11.06 2.72
N LEU A 124 -4.69 -10.38 2.01
CA LEU A 124 -4.81 -10.06 0.58
C LEU A 124 -3.63 -10.65 -0.19
N ILE A 125 -3.88 -11.71 -0.97
CA ILE A 125 -2.87 -12.42 -1.75
C ILE A 125 -3.25 -12.39 -3.24
N GLY A 126 -2.49 -11.63 -4.02
CA GLY A 126 -2.55 -11.61 -5.47
C GLY A 126 -1.94 -12.86 -6.10
N GLY A 127 -2.27 -13.06 -7.37
CA GLY A 127 -1.76 -14.15 -8.17
C GLY A 127 -0.26 -14.05 -8.44
N ASN A 128 0.29 -15.11 -9.05
CA ASN A 128 1.70 -15.18 -9.38
C ASN A 128 2.14 -14.00 -10.27
N ASN A 129 3.35 -13.48 -10.00
CA ASN A 129 4.03 -12.42 -10.75
C ASN A 129 3.33 -11.05 -10.82
N THR A 130 2.33 -10.80 -9.97
CA THR A 130 1.64 -9.51 -9.88
C THR A 130 1.63 -8.95 -8.45
N ALA A 131 1.10 -7.75 -8.27
CA ALA A 131 0.90 -7.17 -6.95
C ALA A 131 -0.33 -7.79 -6.26
N SER A 132 -0.35 -7.83 -4.93
CA SER A 132 -1.60 -8.13 -4.21
C SER A 132 -2.58 -6.97 -4.24
N VAL A 133 -2.10 -5.75 -4.10
CA VAL A 133 -2.89 -4.52 -4.22
C VAL A 133 -2.26 -3.63 -5.29
N GLN A 134 -3.08 -3.14 -6.23
CA GLN A 134 -2.63 -2.21 -7.25
C GLN A 134 -3.35 -0.87 -7.14
N LEU A 135 -2.53 0.18 -7.12
CA LEU A 135 -2.90 1.59 -7.16
C LEU A 135 -2.24 2.22 -8.37
N GLY A 136 -2.95 2.42 -9.46
CA GLY A 136 -2.33 3.11 -10.59
C GLY A 136 -3.10 3.06 -11.88
N ALA A 137 -2.79 4.05 -12.71
CA ALA A 137 -3.41 4.27 -14.00
C ALA A 137 -2.47 5.04 -14.92
N ASN A 138 -2.69 4.91 -16.22
CA ASN A 138 -1.88 5.61 -17.22
C ASN A 138 -2.10 7.15 -17.15
N THR A 139 -0.95 7.86 -17.17
CA THR A 139 -0.73 9.28 -17.48
C THR A 139 -1.52 10.36 -16.73
N ASN A 140 -2.86 10.34 -16.66
CA ASN A 140 -3.65 11.43 -16.08
C ASN A 140 -4.86 10.99 -15.23
N ASN A 141 -5.17 9.69 -15.16
CA ASN A 141 -6.40 9.18 -14.53
C ASN A 141 -6.14 8.51 -13.17
N GLY A 142 -5.62 9.28 -12.22
CA GLY A 142 -5.09 8.75 -10.98
C GLY A 142 -6.08 8.02 -10.07
N VAL A 143 -5.52 7.26 -9.11
CA VAL A 143 -6.27 6.71 -7.97
C VAL A 143 -6.07 7.64 -6.78
N THR A 144 -7.16 7.93 -6.05
CA THR A 144 -7.11 8.66 -4.79
C THR A 144 -7.52 7.75 -3.64
N ILE A 145 -6.65 7.63 -2.64
CA ILE A 145 -6.98 6.99 -1.36
C ILE A 145 -6.68 7.99 -0.24
N GLU A 146 -7.72 8.38 0.49
CA GLU A 146 -7.59 9.33 1.60
C GLU A 146 -7.01 8.65 2.85
N THR A 147 -7.33 7.38 3.11
CA THR A 147 -6.75 6.62 4.21
C THR A 147 -6.46 5.20 3.75
N PHE A 148 -5.18 4.85 3.75
CA PHE A 148 -4.71 3.49 3.55
C PHE A 148 -4.18 2.98 4.90
N ASP A 149 -4.90 2.05 5.53
CA ASP A 149 -4.50 1.44 6.79
C ASP A 149 -4.39 -0.07 6.61
N ASN A 150 -3.19 -0.60 6.82
CA ASN A 150 -2.93 -2.04 6.76
C ASN A 150 -2.46 -2.55 8.12
N GLN A 151 -3.32 -3.31 8.76
CA GLN A 151 -3.09 -4.03 10.02
C GLN A 151 -2.92 -5.54 9.79
N GLY A 152 -3.23 -6.03 8.58
CA GLY A 152 -3.14 -7.43 8.18
C GLY A 152 -2.01 -7.72 7.19
N ILE A 153 -2.21 -8.77 6.38
CA ILE A 153 -1.24 -9.26 5.40
C ILE A 153 -1.60 -8.75 4.00
N ILE A 154 -0.59 -8.21 3.29
CA ILE A 154 -0.66 -7.93 1.86
C ILE A 154 0.54 -8.59 1.18
N GLY A 155 0.27 -9.55 0.30
CA GLY A 155 1.29 -10.34 -0.39
C GLY A 155 1.85 -11.50 0.43
N ASN A 156 2.54 -12.38 -0.29
CA ASN A 156 3.32 -13.52 0.18
C ASN A 156 4.29 -13.91 -0.95
N ASP A 157 4.92 -15.08 -0.85
CA ASP A 157 5.84 -15.62 -1.87
C ASP A 157 5.18 -15.91 -3.24
N SER A 158 3.85 -15.85 -3.36
CA SER A 158 3.14 -15.93 -4.65
C SER A 158 3.13 -14.59 -5.37
N SER A 159 2.90 -13.48 -4.67
CA SER A 159 2.87 -12.15 -5.28
C SER A 159 4.27 -11.62 -5.56
N LYS A 160 4.46 -10.91 -6.67
CA LYS A 160 5.73 -10.21 -6.96
C LYS A 160 5.96 -9.03 -6.03
N PHE A 161 4.88 -8.34 -5.67
CA PHE A 161 4.87 -7.20 -4.77
C PHE A 161 3.64 -7.27 -3.86
N GLY A 162 3.74 -6.76 -2.63
CA GLY A 162 2.54 -6.57 -1.80
C GLY A 162 1.63 -5.51 -2.40
N VAL A 163 2.14 -4.28 -2.49
CA VAL A 163 1.44 -3.14 -3.10
C VAL A 163 2.28 -2.58 -4.23
N THR A 164 1.66 -2.29 -5.37
CA THR A 164 2.29 -1.50 -6.44
C THR A 164 1.55 -0.18 -6.62
N VAL A 165 2.31 0.92 -6.57
CA VAL A 165 1.83 2.27 -6.83
C VAL A 165 2.50 2.80 -8.09
N TRP A 166 1.74 3.27 -9.08
CA TRP A 166 2.29 3.79 -10.32
C TRP A 166 1.35 4.79 -11.02
N GLY A 167 1.91 5.66 -11.87
CA GLY A 167 1.15 6.74 -12.51
C GLY A 167 0.85 7.91 -11.55
N GLY A 168 -0.12 8.76 -11.89
CA GLY A 168 -0.54 9.85 -11.01
C GLY A 168 -1.33 9.29 -9.82
N VAL A 169 -0.74 9.18 -8.64
CA VAL A 169 -1.43 8.64 -7.46
C VAL A 169 -1.31 9.62 -6.30
N LYS A 170 -2.41 9.85 -5.59
CA LYS A 170 -2.43 10.62 -4.33
C LYS A 170 -2.85 9.69 -3.20
N ILE A 171 -1.91 9.40 -2.30
CA ILE A 171 -2.13 8.64 -1.07
C ILE A 171 -1.78 9.57 0.09
N ALA A 172 -2.69 9.72 1.04
CA ALA A 172 -2.32 10.28 2.34
C ALA A 172 -1.87 9.13 3.24
N LEU A 173 -0.60 9.19 3.66
CA LEU A 173 -0.01 8.27 4.63
C LEU A 173 -0.06 8.95 5.99
N ASN A 174 -0.86 8.42 6.91
CA ASN A 174 -0.73 8.78 8.32
C ASN A 174 0.39 7.91 8.90
N LEU A 175 1.59 8.50 9.03
CA LEU A 175 2.78 7.90 9.63
C LEU A 175 2.76 8.03 11.15
#